data_AF-A0ABD6BIL7-F1
#
_entry.id   AF-A0ABD6BIL7-F1
#
_cell.length_a   1.000
_cell.length_b   1.000
_cell.length_c   1.000
_cell.angle_alpha   90.00
_cell.angle_beta   90.00
_cell.angle_gamma   90.00
#
_symmetry.space_group_name_H-M   'P 1'
#
loop_
_entity.id
_entity.type
_entity.pdbx_description
1 polymer ?
#
loop_
_entity_poly.entity_id
_entity_poly.type
_entity_poly.pdbx_seq_one_letter_code
_entity_poly.pdbx_strand_id
1 'polypeptide(L)'
;MARAPLRVLATSLLAFVVGYALWPPRHVYWLPVAAVVGEGVTLAFIAFLAVVAGTGVATVLEYSVEEFVVGGLVAYAVGMALVEAVFETDSPVHFLLYGGLFLCYGLGVAIGASRR
;
A
#
# COMPACT_ATOMS: atom_id res chain seq x y z
N MET A 1 10.05 24.30 -7.80
CA MET A 1 8.61 23.94 -7.77
C MET A 1 8.24 22.80 -8.73
N ALA A 2 8.85 22.65 -9.92
CA ALA A 2 8.50 21.57 -10.87
C ALA A 2 8.75 20.11 -10.43
N ARG A 3 9.47 19.87 -9.32
CA ARG A 3 9.76 18.51 -8.82
C ARG A 3 8.63 17.94 -7.95
N ALA A 4 7.87 18.78 -7.25
CA ALA A 4 6.79 18.32 -6.36
C ALA A 4 5.77 17.38 -7.06
N PRO A 5 5.22 17.71 -8.25
CA PRO A 5 4.28 16.80 -8.93
C PRO A 5 4.92 15.48 -9.35
N LEU A 6 6.20 15.49 -9.75
CA LEU A 6 6.93 14.27 -10.12
C LEU A 6 7.19 13.38 -8.90
N ARG A 7 7.46 13.96 -7.72
CA ARG A 7 7.65 13.20 -6.48
C ARG A 7 6.34 12.60 -5.98
N VAL A 8 5.24 13.35 -6.07
CA VAL A 8 3.88 12.82 -5.80
C VAL A 8 3.57 11.68 -6.76
N LEU A 9 3.83 11.84 -8.06
CA LEU A 9 3.60 10.78 -9.03
C LEU A 9 4.43 9.52 -8.73
N ALA A 10 5.73 9.69 -8.42
CA ALA A 10 6.61 8.58 -8.09
C ALA A 10 6.15 7.83 -6.83
N THR A 11 5.79 8.56 -5.78
CA THR A 11 5.29 7.97 -4.53
C THR A 11 3.92 7.32 -4.70
N SER A 12 3.05 7.87 -5.56
CA SER A 12 1.80 7.22 -5.97
C SER A 12 2.03 5.89 -6.69
N LEU A 13 2.91 5.89 -7.70
CA LEU A 13 3.22 4.66 -8.43
C LEU A 13 3.83 3.60 -7.50
N LEU A 14 4.70 4.02 -6.60
CA LEU A 14 5.31 3.11 -5.62
C LEU A 14 4.25 2.53 -4.67
N ALA A 15 3.38 3.37 -4.10
CA ALA A 15 2.30 2.93 -3.24
C ALA A 15 1.34 1.98 -3.96
N PHE A 16 1.00 2.27 -5.22
CA PHE A 16 0.16 1.40 -6.04
C PHE A 16 0.82 0.04 -6.30
N VAL A 17 2.09 0.03 -6.71
CA VAL A 17 2.84 -1.22 -6.98
C VAL A 17 2.98 -2.05 -5.71
N VAL A 18 3.34 -1.43 -4.58
CA VAL A 18 3.44 -2.14 -3.30
C VAL A 18 2.07 -2.68 -2.87
N GLY A 19 1.01 -1.89 -2.98
CA GLY A 19 -0.35 -2.32 -2.65
C GLY A 19 -0.80 -3.51 -3.49
N TYR A 20 -0.62 -3.43 -4.80
CA TYR A 20 -0.95 -4.50 -5.75
C TYR A 20 -0.11 -5.77 -5.51
N ALA A 21 1.18 -5.62 -5.23
CA ALA A 21 2.09 -6.73 -4.98
C ALA A 21 1.96 -7.34 -3.57
N LEU A 22 1.32 -6.64 -2.63
CA LEU A 22 1.02 -7.19 -1.30
C LEU A 22 -0.39 -7.74 -1.23
N TRP A 23 -1.31 -7.26 -2.05
CA TRP A 23 -2.71 -7.66 -1.99
C TRP A 23 -3.34 -7.51 -3.38
N PRO A 24 -3.08 -8.45 -4.31
CA PRO A 24 -3.61 -8.35 -5.65
C PRO A 24 -5.13 -8.54 -5.63
N PRO A 25 -5.84 -7.97 -6.62
CA PRO A 25 -7.24 -8.30 -6.86
C PRO A 25 -7.42 -9.82 -6.91
N ARG A 26 -8.48 -10.33 -6.26
CA ARG A 26 -8.79 -11.77 -6.13
C ARG A 26 -7.83 -12.61 -5.28
N HIS A 27 -6.88 -11.98 -4.56
CA HIS A 27 -6.05 -12.62 -3.52
C HIS A 27 -5.31 -13.90 -3.98
N VAL A 28 -4.92 -13.94 -5.26
CA VAL A 28 -4.55 -15.16 -5.99
C VAL A 28 -3.51 -16.06 -5.29
N TYR A 29 -2.57 -15.49 -4.52
CA TYR A 29 -1.56 -16.26 -3.80
C TYR A 29 -1.71 -16.26 -2.26
N TRP A 30 -2.61 -15.46 -1.68
CA TRP A 30 -2.85 -15.47 -0.24
C TRP A 30 -3.90 -16.49 0.19
N LEU A 31 -4.78 -16.91 -0.71
CA LEU A 31 -5.79 -17.94 -0.44
C LEU A 31 -5.17 -19.25 0.07
N PRO A 32 -4.11 -19.82 -0.54
CA PRO A 32 -3.46 -21.02 -0.01
C PRO A 32 -2.79 -20.80 1.35
N VAL A 33 -2.20 -19.62 1.57
CA VAL A 33 -1.55 -19.28 2.84
C VAL A 33 -2.60 -19.20 3.96
N ALA A 34 -3.68 -18.48 3.73
CA ALA A 34 -4.79 -18.34 4.67
C ALA A 34 -5.45 -19.69 4.99
N ALA A 35 -5.52 -20.61 4.03
CA ALA A 35 -6.03 -21.96 4.27
C ALA A 35 -5.15 -22.78 5.24
N VAL A 36 -3.85 -22.48 5.34
CA VAL A 36 -2.90 -23.22 6.19
C VAL A 36 -2.73 -22.55 7.56
N VAL A 37 -2.55 -21.24 7.60
CA VAL A 37 -2.20 -20.51 8.84
C VAL A 37 -3.35 -19.66 9.39
N GLY A 38 -4.47 -19.59 8.69
CA GLY A 38 -5.62 -18.77 9.04
C GLY A 38 -5.58 -17.36 8.45
N GLU A 39 -6.77 -16.80 8.25
CA GLU A 39 -6.95 -15.47 7.65
C GLU A 39 -6.34 -14.36 8.51
N GLY A 40 -6.58 -14.37 9.82
CA GLY A 40 -6.06 -13.34 10.72
C GLY A 40 -4.52 -13.27 10.75
N VAL A 41 -3.85 -14.42 10.75
CA VAL A 41 -2.38 -14.50 10.71
C VAL A 41 -1.86 -14.01 9.36
N THR A 42 -2.53 -14.37 8.27
CA THR A 42 -2.19 -13.93 6.91
C THR A 42 -2.30 -12.41 6.78
N LEU A 43 -3.39 -11.83 7.27
CA LEU A 43 -3.58 -10.37 7.29
C LEU A 43 -2.52 -9.66 8.14
N ALA A 44 -2.21 -10.17 9.33
CA ALA A 44 -1.17 -9.61 10.18
C ALA A 44 0.22 -9.64 9.51
N PHE A 45 0.52 -10.75 8.81
CA PHE A 45 1.76 -10.88 8.05
C PHE A 45 1.85 -9.86 6.91
N ILE A 46 0.75 -9.65 6.18
CA ILE A 46 0.72 -8.69 5.07
C ILE A 46 0.81 -7.24 5.57
N ALA A 47 0.14 -6.92 6.68
CA ALA A 47 0.29 -5.65 7.36
C ALA A 47 1.76 -5.42 7.78
N PHE A 48 2.42 -6.45 8.32
CA PHE A 48 3.84 -6.40 8.64
C PHE A 48 4.71 -6.16 7.40
N LEU A 49 4.47 -6.87 6.30
CA LEU A 49 5.19 -6.65 5.04
C LEU A 49 5.00 -5.22 4.50
N ALA A 50 3.81 -4.65 4.62
CA ALA A 50 3.57 -3.25 4.26
C ALA A 50 4.40 -2.28 5.10
N VAL A 51 4.48 -2.49 6.42
CA VAL A 51 5.35 -1.68 7.29
C VAL A 51 6.82 -1.81 6.86
N VAL A 52 7.31 -3.03 6.64
CA VAL A 52 8.69 -3.28 6.19
C VAL A 52 8.98 -2.59 4.87
N ALA A 53 8.06 -2.69 3.89
CA ALA A 53 8.18 -2.04 2.60
C ALA A 53 8.25 -0.51 2.76
N GLY A 54 7.35 0.08 3.57
CA GLY A 54 7.35 1.52 3.84
C GLY A 54 8.66 1.99 4.49
N THR A 55 9.18 1.24 5.48
CA THR A 55 10.46 1.54 6.12
C THR A 55 11.63 1.44 5.13
N GLY A 56 11.69 0.39 4.32
CA GLY A 56 12.71 0.23 3.28
C GLY A 56 12.68 1.37 2.26
N VAL A 57 11.49 1.76 1.84
CA VAL A 57 11.30 2.88 0.91
C VAL A 57 11.77 4.20 1.53
N ALA A 58 11.36 4.52 2.75
CA ALA A 58 11.74 5.77 3.41
C ALA A 58 13.22 5.83 3.80
N THR A 59 13.89 4.70 3.94
CA THR A 59 15.35 4.64 4.21
C THR A 59 16.19 4.77 2.93
N VAL A 60 15.67 4.31 1.79
CA VAL A 60 16.37 4.41 0.49
C VAL A 60 16.05 5.72 -0.24
N LEU A 61 14.78 6.13 -0.24
CA LEU A 61 14.30 7.29 -0.98
C LEU A 61 14.17 8.50 -0.06
N GLU A 62 14.68 9.65 -0.49
CA GLU A 62 14.66 10.91 0.27
C GLU A 62 13.36 11.69 0.08
N TYR A 63 12.20 11.02 0.04
CA TYR A 63 10.90 11.70 -0.04
C TYR A 63 10.40 12.10 1.34
N SER A 64 9.64 13.19 1.42
CA SER A 64 9.02 13.59 2.68
C SER A 64 7.84 12.68 3.01
N VAL A 65 7.48 12.57 4.30
CA VAL A 65 6.28 11.84 4.73
C VAL A 65 5.02 12.43 4.09
N GLU A 66 4.96 13.75 3.94
CA GLU A 66 3.85 14.44 3.28
C GLU A 66 3.70 14.02 1.80
N GLU A 67 4.81 13.95 1.06
CA GLU A 67 4.79 13.48 -0.34
C GLU A 67 4.26 12.05 -0.44
N PHE A 68 4.64 11.18 0.50
CA PHE A 68 4.12 9.81 0.57
C PHE A 68 2.63 9.74 0.91
N VAL A 69 2.16 10.58 1.84
CA VAL A 69 0.74 10.62 2.20
C VAL A 69 -0.09 11.09 1.01
N VAL A 70 0.30 12.19 0.37
CA VAL A 70 -0.42 12.72 -0.80
C VAL A 70 -0.36 11.72 -1.96
N GLY A 71 0.83 11.19 -2.26
CA GLY A 71 1.01 10.21 -3.32
C GLY A 71 0.22 8.92 -3.06
N GLY A 72 0.24 8.43 -1.82
CA GLY A 72 -0.49 7.25 -1.40
C GLY A 72 -2.02 7.45 -1.45
N LEU A 73 -2.53 8.63 -1.10
CA LEU A 73 -3.95 8.96 -1.24
C LEU A 73 -4.38 8.97 -2.71
N VAL A 74 -3.56 9.53 -3.61
CA VAL A 74 -3.80 9.46 -5.06
C VAL A 74 -3.81 8.01 -5.54
N ALA A 75 -2.83 7.21 -5.13
CA ALA A 75 -2.75 5.79 -5.47
C ALA A 75 -3.95 5.00 -4.97
N TYR A 76 -4.40 5.27 -3.75
CA TYR A 76 -5.59 4.66 -3.16
C TYR A 76 -6.84 5.03 -3.97
N ALA A 77 -7.10 6.32 -4.18
CA ALA A 77 -8.30 6.76 -4.89
C ALA A 77 -8.36 6.23 -6.34
N VAL A 78 -7.26 6.39 -7.09
CA VAL A 78 -7.18 5.91 -8.48
C VAL A 78 -7.20 4.38 -8.54
N GLY A 79 -6.44 3.72 -7.66
CA GLY A 79 -6.37 2.26 -7.62
C GLY A 79 -7.73 1.65 -7.30
N MET A 80 -8.48 2.22 -6.36
CA MET A 80 -9.82 1.73 -6.04
C MET A 80 -10.78 1.92 -7.21
N ALA A 81 -10.77 3.10 -7.84
CA ALA A 81 -11.60 3.34 -9.04
C ALA A 81 -11.27 2.36 -10.18
N LEU A 82 -9.98 2.05 -10.40
CA LEU A 82 -9.55 1.07 -11.40
C LEU A 82 -9.97 -0.36 -11.02
N VAL A 83 -9.83 -0.74 -9.76
CA VAL A 83 -10.22 -2.07 -9.28
C VAL A 83 -11.72 -2.28 -9.44
N GLU A 84 -12.55 -1.31 -9.04
CA GLU A 84 -14.00 -1.38 -9.22
C GLU A 84 -14.40 -1.45 -10.70
N ALA A 85 -13.78 -0.62 -11.55
CA ALA A 85 -14.09 -0.57 -12.98
C ALA A 85 -13.71 -1.87 -13.73
N VAL A 86 -12.69 -2.59 -13.27
CA VAL A 86 -12.15 -3.76 -13.98
C VAL A 86 -12.65 -5.08 -13.40
N PHE A 87 -12.83 -5.18 -12.08
CA PHE A 87 -12.98 -6.47 -11.41
C PHE A 87 -14.38 -6.77 -10.86
N GLU A 88 -15.37 -5.87 -11.01
CA GLU A 88 -16.72 -6.00 -10.42
C GLU A 88 -16.63 -6.52 -8.98
N THR A 89 -16.14 -5.67 -8.07
CA THR A 89 -15.91 -6.07 -6.69
C THR A 89 -17.23 -6.36 -5.96
N ASP A 90 -17.37 -7.59 -5.46
CA ASP A 90 -18.59 -8.08 -4.79
C ASP A 90 -18.89 -7.42 -3.43
N SER A 91 -17.93 -6.72 -2.81
CA SER A 91 -18.06 -6.19 -1.45
C SER A 91 -17.22 -4.94 -1.21
N PRO A 92 -17.73 -3.92 -0.47
CA PRO A 92 -16.98 -2.71 -0.15
C PRO A 92 -15.82 -2.93 0.85
N VAL A 93 -15.68 -4.13 1.41
CA VAL A 93 -14.59 -4.48 2.33
C VAL A 93 -13.20 -4.28 1.70
N HIS A 94 -13.09 -4.39 0.37
CA HIS A 94 -11.82 -4.16 -0.31
C HIS A 94 -11.26 -2.75 -0.05
N PHE A 95 -12.11 -1.71 -0.01
CA PHE A 95 -11.69 -0.36 0.36
C PHE A 95 -11.02 -0.31 1.73
N LEU A 96 -11.62 -0.96 2.73
CA LEU A 96 -11.08 -1.00 4.09
C LEU A 96 -9.75 -1.74 4.16
N LEU A 97 -9.61 -2.84 3.43
CA LEU A 97 -8.38 -3.63 3.42
C LEU A 97 -7.23 -2.89 2.72
N TYR A 98 -7.49 -2.27 1.56
CA TYR A 98 -6.49 -1.43 0.89
C TYR A 98 -6.18 -0.17 1.70
N GLY A 99 -7.17 0.40 2.40
CA GLY A 99 -6.97 1.52 3.31
C GLY A 99 -6.09 1.15 4.49
N GLY A 100 -6.32 -0.01 5.11
CA GLY A 100 -5.48 -0.56 6.16
C GLY A 100 -4.05 -0.81 5.69
N LEU A 101 -3.90 -1.36 4.48
CA LEU A 101 -2.59 -1.57 3.86
C LEU A 101 -1.84 -0.25 3.64
N PHE A 102 -2.53 0.79 3.18
CA PHE A 102 -1.98 2.14 3.04
C PHE A 102 -1.53 2.70 4.40
N LEU A 103 -2.33 2.53 5.46
CA LEU A 103 -1.94 2.96 6.82
C LEU A 103 -0.70 2.22 7.33
N CYS A 104 -0.63 0.91 7.15
CA CYS A 104 0.56 0.11 7.52
C CYS A 104 1.80 0.54 6.75
N TYR A 105 1.66 0.77 5.44
CA TYR A 105 2.74 1.29 4.61
C TYR A 105 3.20 2.68 5.05
N GLY A 106 2.26 3.60 5.30
CA GLY A 106 2.53 4.94 5.82
C GLY A 106 3.22 4.92 7.19
N LEU A 107 2.80 4.02 8.09
CA LEU A 107 3.48 3.78 9.37
C LEU A 107 4.93 3.36 9.15
N GLY A 108 5.18 2.44 8.23
CA GLY A 108 6.52 2.03 7.83
C GLY A 108 7.37 3.20 7.35
N VAL A 109 6.81 4.05 6.49
CA VAL A 109 7.46 5.27 5.99
C VAL A 109 7.82 6.21 7.15
N ALA A 110 6.90 6.45 8.09
CA ALA A 110 7.15 7.30 9.25
C ALA A 110 8.26 6.73 10.16
N ILE A 111 8.30 5.42 10.37
CA ILE A 111 9.38 4.74 11.12
C ILE A 111 10.73 4.88 10.40
N GLY A 112 10.76 4.75 9.08
CA GLY A 112 12.01 4.89 8.31
C GLY A 112 12.51 6.33 8.29
N ALA A 113 11.61 7.30 8.19
CA ALA A 113 11.94 8.72 8.18
C ALA A 113 12.44 9.23 9.54
N SER A 114 11.95 8.68 10.66
CA SER A 114 12.36 9.10 12.02
C SER A 114 13.76 8.64 12.44
N ARG A 115 14.40 7.77 11.63
CA ARG A 115 15.75 7.25 11.86
C ARG A 115 16.84 8.02 11.09
N ARG A 116 16.48 9.09 10.38
CA ARG A 116 17.39 9.98 9.65
C ARG A 116 17.66 11.24 10.47
#